data_AF-A0A8J4A747-F1
#
_entry.id   AF-A0A8J4A747-F1
#
_cell.length_a   1.000
_cell.length_b   1.000
_cell.length_c   1.000
_cell.angle_alpha   90.00
_cell.angle_beta   90.00
_cell.angle_gamma   90.00
#
_symmetry.space_group_name_H-M   'P 1'
#
loop_
_entity.id
_entity.type
_entity.pdbx_description
1 polymer ?
#
loop_
_entity_poly.entity_id
_entity_poly.type
_entity_poly.pdbx_seq_one_letter_code
_entity_poly.pdbx_strand_id
1 'polypeptide(L)'
;MDAYAATAAILDPRRRSRATPASDDAHSDQDDAKISVLSERERVLGHLQLVAGKQNADPILAALQDLAAVRREVDRSTRQLMAYGRRFFHRPYTYKELAEATGMSQTNVRTGFNESDVDAVAQTIGQTPYPELALTRTDPDPVDPAAIAGMLTRLEPYFDDPTLPARVAELLEARGYRAHVPEAREAGKVATKQYVRWVKRWPDGSSSSLYQERGVLSTAPKVTAPGRQFYSECAKDGLAGIEEKLATFDEHMTRDA
;
A
#
# COMPACT_ATOMS: atom_id res chain seq x y z
N MET A 1 -32.70 12.87 20.01
CA MET A 1 -31.59 13.54 19.29
C MET A 1 -31.49 12.85 17.95
N ASP A 2 -31.64 13.58 16.85
CA ASP A 2 -31.62 13.00 15.49
C ASP A 2 -30.24 12.37 15.20
N ALA A 3 -30.22 11.21 14.55
CA ALA A 3 -28.99 10.47 14.24
C ALA A 3 -28.00 11.33 13.43
N TYR A 4 -28.52 12.17 12.53
CA TYR A 4 -27.73 13.14 11.77
C TYR A 4 -27.07 14.20 12.65
N ALA A 5 -27.81 14.73 13.64
CA ALA A 5 -27.32 15.73 14.59
C ALA A 5 -26.23 15.15 15.52
N ALA A 6 -26.39 13.89 15.95
CA ALA A 6 -25.38 13.21 16.74
C ALA A 6 -24.09 12.95 15.93
N THR A 7 -24.19 12.52 14.67
CA THR A 7 -23.04 12.29 13.79
C THR A 7 -22.29 13.59 13.49
N ALA A 8 -22.99 14.69 13.16
CA ALA A 8 -22.35 15.99 12.94
C ALA A 8 -21.60 16.50 14.18
N ALA A 9 -22.11 16.24 15.39
CA ALA A 9 -21.44 16.60 16.63
C ALA A 9 -20.15 15.79 16.91
N ILE A 10 -20.05 14.55 16.39
CA ILE A 10 -18.88 13.69 16.53
C ILE A 10 -17.78 14.06 15.53
N LEU A 11 -18.16 14.47 14.32
CA LEU A 11 -17.23 14.84 13.25
C LEU A 11 -16.57 16.21 13.42
N ASP A 12 -16.97 16.98 14.44
CA ASP A 12 -16.44 18.31 14.75
C ASP A 12 -14.92 18.26 15.07
N PRO A 13 -14.05 18.76 14.17
CA PRO A 13 -12.60 18.55 14.24
C PRO A 13 -11.94 19.25 15.44
N ARG A 14 -12.59 20.22 16.09
CA ARG A 14 -11.99 20.99 17.20
C ARG A 14 -12.20 20.38 18.59
N ARG A 15 -12.93 19.27 18.74
CA ARG A 15 -12.95 18.51 20.02
C ARG A 15 -11.60 17.87 20.38
N ARG A 16 -10.69 17.72 19.43
CA ARG A 16 -9.34 17.17 19.67
C ARG A 16 -8.36 18.15 20.29
N SER A 17 -8.66 19.46 20.33
CA SER A 17 -7.66 20.48 20.68
C SER A 17 -7.90 21.19 22.03
N ARG A 18 -8.86 20.76 22.86
CA ARG A 18 -9.15 21.46 24.12
C ARG A 18 -8.59 20.74 25.35
N ALA A 19 -7.32 20.97 25.62
CA ALA A 19 -6.72 20.76 26.94
C ALA A 19 -5.59 21.76 27.23
N THR A 20 -5.93 23.01 27.58
CA THR A 20 -5.33 23.78 28.70
C THR A 20 -6.10 25.12 28.90
N PRO A 21 -6.11 25.70 30.12
CA PRO A 21 -7.12 26.66 30.55
C PRO A 21 -6.66 28.13 30.57
N ALA A 22 -7.70 28.99 30.50
CA ALA A 22 -7.87 30.31 31.09
C ALA A 22 -6.92 31.46 30.71
N SER A 23 -7.45 32.40 29.92
CA SER A 23 -7.22 33.84 30.11
C SER A 23 -8.56 34.58 29.96
N ASP A 24 -8.84 35.50 30.89
CA ASP A 24 -10.15 36.12 31.17
C ASP A 24 -10.59 37.25 30.21
N ASP A 25 -10.00 37.38 29.02
CA ASP A 25 -10.32 38.48 28.08
C ASP A 25 -11.06 37.97 26.81
N ALA A 26 -12.19 37.27 26.96
CA ALA A 26 -12.83 36.55 25.85
C ALA A 26 -14.37 36.70 25.79
N HIS A 27 -14.89 37.91 25.59
CA HIS A 27 -16.34 38.10 25.34
C HIS A 27 -16.71 38.49 23.90
N SER A 28 -15.72 38.76 23.03
CA SER A 28 -15.95 39.01 21.59
C SER A 28 -15.62 37.78 20.74
N ASP A 29 -14.44 37.18 20.93
CA ASP A 29 -13.96 36.06 20.11
C ASP A 29 -14.74 34.75 20.31
N GLN A 30 -15.44 34.64 21.44
CA GLN A 30 -16.21 33.45 21.79
C GLN A 30 -17.50 33.33 20.96
N ASP A 31 -18.08 34.44 20.52
CA ASP A 31 -19.28 34.46 19.69
C ASP A 31 -18.94 34.20 18.22
N ASP A 32 -17.84 34.75 17.69
CA ASP A 32 -17.36 34.45 16.34
C ASP A 32 -16.94 32.98 16.18
N ALA A 33 -16.27 32.42 17.19
CA ALA A 33 -15.94 30.99 17.21
C ALA A 33 -17.20 30.12 17.27
N LYS A 34 -18.24 30.54 18.01
CA LYS A 34 -19.50 29.82 18.13
C LYS A 34 -20.33 29.88 16.85
N ILE A 35 -20.35 31.02 16.17
CA ILE A 35 -21.00 31.20 14.85
C ILE A 35 -20.29 30.31 13.82
N SER A 36 -18.95 30.30 13.79
CA SER A 36 -18.16 29.43 12.93
C SER A 36 -18.46 27.93 13.17
N VAL A 37 -18.65 27.52 14.43
CA VAL A 37 -19.00 26.13 14.78
C VAL A 37 -20.41 25.77 14.31
N LEU A 38 -21.38 26.67 14.48
CA LEU A 38 -22.75 26.42 14.05
C LEU A 38 -22.85 26.32 12.52
N SER A 39 -22.15 27.21 11.79
CA SER A 39 -22.11 27.17 10.33
C SER A 39 -21.44 25.91 9.78
N GLU A 40 -20.34 25.43 10.38
CA GLU A 40 -19.70 24.19 9.92
C GLU A 40 -20.55 22.95 10.24
N ARG A 41 -21.23 22.94 11.39
CA ARG A 41 -22.20 21.87 11.73
C ARG A 41 -23.37 21.84 10.76
N GLU A 42 -23.90 23.01 10.39
CA GLU A 42 -24.97 23.11 9.41
C GLU A 42 -24.51 22.66 8.02
N ARG A 43 -23.26 22.93 7.66
CA ARG A 43 -22.63 22.45 6.42
C ARG A 43 -22.49 20.92 6.39
N VAL A 44 -22.02 20.33 7.50
CA VAL A 44 -21.91 18.86 7.65
C VAL A 44 -23.29 18.20 7.66
N LEU A 45 -24.27 18.79 8.34
CA LEU A 45 -25.65 18.31 8.34
C LEU A 45 -26.27 18.35 6.94
N GLY A 46 -26.12 19.47 6.22
CA GLY A 46 -26.60 19.60 4.85
C GLY A 46 -25.95 18.58 3.91
N HIS A 47 -24.66 18.29 4.09
CA HIS A 47 -23.98 17.26 3.31
C HIS A 47 -24.52 15.86 3.61
N LEU A 48 -24.65 15.48 4.88
CA LEU A 48 -25.17 14.18 5.29
C LEU A 48 -26.62 13.97 4.83
N GLN A 49 -27.46 15.00 4.92
CA GLN A 49 -28.84 14.96 4.44
C GLN A 49 -28.92 14.84 2.91
N LEU A 50 -28.02 15.51 2.17
CA LEU A 50 -27.95 15.40 0.70
C LEU A 50 -27.51 13.99 0.25
N VAL A 51 -26.55 13.39 0.95
CA VAL A 51 -26.06 12.03 0.66
C VAL A 51 -27.13 10.99 1.02
N ALA A 52 -27.77 11.11 2.18
CA ALA A 52 -28.83 10.19 2.60
C ALA A 52 -30.09 10.32 1.73
N GLY A 53 -30.49 11.54 1.37
CA GLY A 53 -31.67 11.81 0.55
C GLY A 53 -31.56 11.29 -0.90
N LYS A 54 -30.33 11.08 -1.40
CA LYS A 54 -30.11 10.51 -2.74
C LYS A 54 -30.05 8.98 -2.78
N GLN A 55 -29.81 8.31 -1.66
CA GLN A 55 -29.48 6.87 -1.65
C GLN A 55 -30.26 6.03 -0.63
N ASN A 56 -31.15 6.63 0.18
CA ASN A 56 -31.79 5.94 1.31
C ASN A 56 -30.75 5.25 2.23
N ALA A 57 -29.54 5.83 2.26
CA ALA A 57 -28.36 5.26 2.89
C ALA A 57 -28.30 5.66 4.37
N ASP A 58 -27.84 4.75 5.21
CA ASP A 58 -27.63 5.01 6.64
C ASP A 58 -26.62 6.16 6.83
N PRO A 59 -26.99 7.24 7.54
CA PRO A 59 -26.14 8.40 7.71
C PRO A 59 -24.83 8.16 8.46
N ILE A 60 -24.79 7.18 9.36
CA ILE A 60 -23.56 6.80 10.06
C ILE A 60 -22.62 6.09 9.09
N LEU A 61 -23.15 5.19 8.26
CA LEU A 61 -22.33 4.49 7.26
C LEU A 61 -21.80 5.46 6.20
N ALA A 62 -22.61 6.42 5.75
CA ALA A 62 -22.16 7.47 4.84
C ALA A 62 -21.02 8.30 5.47
N ALA A 63 -21.19 8.76 6.71
CA ALA A 63 -20.15 9.49 7.44
C ALA A 63 -18.85 8.68 7.63
N LEU A 64 -18.95 7.38 7.90
CA LEU A 64 -17.79 6.49 8.02
C LEU A 64 -17.08 6.28 6.67
N GLN A 65 -17.83 6.19 5.57
CA GLN A 65 -17.26 6.09 4.22
C GLN A 65 -16.50 7.36 3.85
N ASP A 66 -17.04 8.54 4.18
CA ASP A 66 -16.38 9.83 3.97
C ASP A 66 -15.11 9.93 4.80
N LEU A 67 -15.16 9.58 6.09
CA LEU A 67 -13.98 9.53 6.95
C LEU A 67 -12.92 8.55 6.43
N ALA A 68 -13.33 7.39 5.92
CA ALA A 68 -12.42 6.43 5.32
C ALA A 68 -11.78 6.98 4.03
N ALA A 69 -12.52 7.76 3.23
CA ALA A 69 -12.00 8.42 2.04
C ALA A 69 -10.98 9.51 2.41
N VAL A 70 -11.30 10.36 3.39
CA VAL A 70 -10.37 11.37 3.92
C VAL A 70 -9.11 10.70 4.48
N ARG A 71 -9.24 9.62 5.23
CA ARG A 71 -8.09 8.87 5.74
C ARG A 71 -7.23 8.33 4.61
N ARG A 72 -7.82 7.68 3.60
CA ARG A 72 -7.09 7.18 2.42
C ARG A 72 -6.33 8.28 1.70
N GLU A 73 -6.93 9.46 1.60
CA GLU A 73 -6.33 10.64 0.98
C GLU A 73 -5.14 11.18 1.78
N VAL A 74 -5.28 11.28 3.10
CA VAL A 74 -4.20 11.67 4.01
C VAL A 74 -3.06 10.65 3.98
N ASP A 75 -3.37 9.35 4.00
CA ASP A 75 -2.38 8.28 3.90
C ASP A 75 -1.61 8.36 2.57
N ARG A 76 -2.33 8.58 1.45
CA ARG A 76 -1.71 8.80 0.12
C ARG A 76 -0.80 10.03 0.12
N SER A 77 -1.27 11.16 0.63
CA SER A 77 -0.49 12.40 0.71
C SER A 77 0.75 12.23 1.58
N THR A 78 0.65 11.50 2.69
CA THR A 78 1.77 11.17 3.57
C THR A 78 2.83 10.36 2.83
N ARG A 79 2.43 9.34 2.06
CA ARG A 79 3.34 8.54 1.23
C ARG A 79 4.05 9.36 0.16
N GLN A 80 3.32 10.23 -0.53
CA GLN A 80 3.89 11.15 -1.53
C GLN A 80 4.88 12.13 -0.91
N LEU A 81 4.61 12.67 0.28
CA LEU A 81 5.55 13.55 0.99
C LEU A 81 6.81 12.81 1.45
N MET A 82 6.69 11.57 1.93
CA MET A 82 7.85 10.73 2.24
C MET A 82 8.68 10.44 0.98
N ALA A 83 8.03 10.11 -0.14
CA ALA A 83 8.66 9.89 -1.43
C ALA A 83 9.40 11.15 -1.91
N TYR A 84 8.72 12.30 -1.88
CA TYR A 84 9.29 13.60 -2.21
C TYR A 84 10.55 13.90 -1.40
N GLY A 85 10.43 13.83 -0.07
CA GLY A 85 11.53 14.13 0.85
C GLY A 85 12.75 13.22 0.70
N ARG A 86 12.56 12.01 0.17
CA ARG A 86 13.65 11.05 -0.08
C ARG A 86 14.26 11.13 -1.46
N ARG A 87 13.47 11.45 -2.48
CA ARG A 87 13.83 11.22 -3.89
C ARG A 87 14.00 12.49 -4.70
N PHE A 88 13.42 13.60 -4.27
CA PHE A 88 13.39 14.85 -5.02
C PHE A 88 13.98 16.02 -4.25
N PHE A 89 14.38 15.82 -2.99
CA PHE A 89 15.03 16.84 -2.19
C PHE A 89 16.56 16.70 -2.26
N HIS A 90 17.26 17.82 -2.43
CA HIS A 90 18.73 17.87 -2.59
C HIS A 90 19.51 17.24 -1.41
N ARG A 91 18.94 17.31 -0.19
CA ARG A 91 19.44 16.64 1.00
C ARG A 91 18.36 15.71 1.55
N PRO A 92 18.28 14.46 1.08
CA PRO A 92 17.21 13.55 1.42
C PRO A 92 17.04 13.40 2.92
N TYR A 93 15.80 13.47 3.39
CA TYR A 93 15.51 13.17 4.78
C TYR A 93 15.89 11.72 5.09
N THR A 94 16.37 11.47 6.30
CA THR A 94 16.62 10.13 6.80
C THR A 94 15.30 9.44 7.18
N TYR A 95 15.27 8.10 7.19
CA TYR A 95 14.09 7.38 7.69
C TYR A 95 13.77 7.71 9.15
N LYS A 96 14.78 8.09 9.93
CA LYS A 96 14.61 8.56 11.30
C LYS A 96 13.83 9.88 11.37
N GLU A 97 14.25 10.89 10.60
CA GLU A 97 13.57 12.19 10.57
C GLU A 97 12.12 12.06 10.10
N LEU A 98 11.87 11.23 9.08
CA LEU A 98 10.52 10.97 8.59
C LEU A 98 9.67 10.20 9.61
N ALA A 99 10.26 9.25 10.35
CA ALA A 99 9.58 8.51 11.41
C ALA A 99 9.16 9.45 12.54
N GLU A 100 10.04 10.35 12.95
CA GLU A 100 9.76 11.37 13.97
C GLU A 100 8.64 12.32 13.50
N ALA A 101 8.68 12.78 12.24
CA ALA A 101 7.67 13.68 11.69
C ALA A 101 6.28 13.04 11.50
N THR A 102 6.23 11.74 11.20
CA THR A 102 4.96 11.02 10.93
C THR A 102 4.41 10.30 12.16
N GLY A 103 5.20 10.19 13.24
CA GLY A 103 4.87 9.34 14.38
C GLY A 103 4.88 7.84 14.06
N MET A 104 5.49 7.45 12.93
CA MET A 104 5.63 6.05 12.52
C MET A 104 6.96 5.46 13.01
N SER A 105 7.09 4.14 13.01
CA SER A 105 8.40 3.49 13.19
C SER A 105 9.26 3.67 11.94
N GLN A 106 10.59 3.66 12.08
CA GLN A 106 11.52 3.72 10.94
C GLN A 106 11.26 2.59 9.92
N THR A 107 10.93 1.39 10.40
CA THR A 107 10.55 0.25 9.54
C THR A 107 9.31 0.58 8.72
N ASN A 108 8.27 1.16 9.33
CA ASN A 108 7.04 1.52 8.64
C ASN A 108 7.25 2.64 7.63
N VAL A 109 8.12 3.61 7.92
CA VAL A 109 8.50 4.65 6.94
C VAL A 109 9.25 4.02 5.76
N ARG A 110 10.20 3.13 6.03
CA ARG A 110 11.00 2.44 4.99
C ARG A 110 10.11 1.65 4.03
N THR A 111 9.04 1.05 4.54
CA THR A 111 8.06 0.30 3.73
C THR A 111 6.81 1.12 3.38
N GLY A 112 6.78 2.38 3.79
CA GLY A 112 5.55 3.18 3.84
C GLY A 112 5.17 3.72 2.48
N PHE A 113 6.14 3.92 1.59
CA PHE A 113 5.93 4.38 0.23
C PHE A 113 6.76 3.55 -0.75
N ASN A 114 6.37 3.51 -2.02
CA ASN A 114 6.99 2.67 -3.05
C ASN A 114 7.31 3.48 -4.32
N GLU A 115 7.85 2.84 -5.36
CA GLU A 115 8.17 3.51 -6.63
C GLU A 115 6.93 4.15 -7.29
N SER A 116 5.73 3.56 -7.21
CA SER A 116 4.53 4.22 -7.74
C SER A 116 4.20 5.54 -7.01
N ASP A 117 4.54 5.65 -5.72
CA ASP A 117 4.43 6.91 -4.99
C ASP A 117 5.50 7.92 -5.45
N VAL A 118 6.70 7.45 -5.83
CA VAL A 118 7.78 8.27 -6.43
C VAL A 118 7.37 8.79 -7.82
N ASP A 119 6.81 7.92 -8.66
CA ASP A 119 6.34 8.27 -10.00
C ASP A 119 5.19 9.27 -9.95
N ALA A 120 4.24 9.07 -9.03
CA ALA A 120 3.15 10.01 -8.82
C ALA A 120 3.67 11.40 -8.41
N VAL A 121 4.72 11.45 -7.58
CA VAL A 121 5.38 12.71 -7.23
C VAL A 121 6.09 13.31 -8.45
N ALA A 122 6.85 12.50 -9.20
CA ALA A 122 7.54 12.95 -10.41
C ALA A 122 6.58 13.59 -11.42
N GLN A 123 5.44 12.94 -11.67
CA GLN A 123 4.37 13.46 -12.53
C GLN A 123 3.78 14.76 -11.99
N THR A 124 3.58 14.85 -10.67
CA THR A 124 2.99 16.04 -10.03
C THR A 124 3.91 17.26 -10.10
N ILE A 125 5.22 17.09 -9.90
CA ILE A 125 6.17 18.21 -9.80
C ILE A 125 6.98 18.45 -11.09
N GLY A 126 6.88 17.55 -12.08
CA GLY A 126 7.60 17.65 -13.35
C GLY A 126 9.12 17.47 -13.22
N GLN A 127 9.58 16.73 -12.21
CA GLN A 127 11.01 16.50 -11.96
C GLN A 127 11.33 15.00 -11.99
N THR A 128 12.57 14.67 -12.32
CA THR A 128 13.10 13.30 -12.24
C THR A 128 13.71 13.07 -10.85
N PRO A 129 13.48 11.90 -10.23
CA PRO A 129 14.09 11.60 -8.93
C PRO A 129 15.62 11.47 -9.04
N TYR A 130 16.33 11.84 -7.97
CA TYR A 130 17.79 11.73 -7.93
C TYR A 130 18.24 10.26 -8.01
N PRO A 131 19.08 9.84 -8.96
CA PRO A 131 19.37 8.43 -9.23
C PRO A 131 20.12 7.73 -8.08
N GLU A 132 20.99 8.45 -7.37
CA GLU A 132 21.86 7.92 -6.31
C GLU A 132 21.10 7.50 -5.04
N LEU A 133 19.83 7.89 -4.94
CA LEU A 133 18.97 7.66 -3.79
C LEU A 133 17.83 6.72 -4.12
N ALA A 134 17.97 5.95 -5.23
CA ALA A 134 17.03 4.89 -5.61
C ALA A 134 16.57 4.23 -4.33
N LEU A 135 15.25 4.14 -4.12
CA LEU A 135 14.75 3.57 -2.90
C LEU A 135 15.46 2.25 -2.76
N THR A 136 16.35 2.16 -1.78
CA THR A 136 16.83 0.91 -1.27
C THR A 136 15.66 0.30 -0.50
N ARG A 137 14.54 0.04 -1.21
CA ARG A 137 14.25 -1.34 -1.49
C ARG A 137 15.48 -1.88 -2.21
N THR A 138 16.46 -2.28 -1.40
CA THR A 138 17.19 -3.49 -1.73
C THR A 138 16.08 -4.54 -1.81
N ASP A 139 15.40 -4.62 -2.97
CA ASP A 139 15.28 -5.90 -3.60
C ASP A 139 16.74 -6.36 -3.57
N PRO A 140 17.11 -7.31 -2.68
CA PRO A 140 18.48 -7.76 -2.62
C PRO A 140 18.94 -7.98 -4.05
N ASP A 141 20.16 -7.55 -4.36
CA ASP A 141 20.86 -7.92 -5.59
C ASP A 141 20.45 -9.34 -5.98
N PRO A 142 20.30 -9.64 -7.29
CA PRO A 142 19.92 -10.98 -7.74
C PRO A 142 20.68 -12.00 -6.92
N VAL A 143 19.94 -12.72 -6.09
CA VAL A 143 20.54 -13.45 -4.99
C VAL A 143 21.41 -14.55 -5.59
N ASP A 144 22.51 -14.87 -4.90
CA ASP A 144 23.35 -16.03 -5.18
C ASP A 144 22.48 -17.19 -5.70
N PRO A 145 22.66 -17.63 -6.96
CA PRO A 145 21.89 -18.72 -7.56
C PRO A 145 21.85 -19.96 -6.68
N ALA A 146 22.89 -20.21 -5.88
CA ALA A 146 22.94 -21.33 -4.95
C ALA A 146 21.91 -21.21 -3.81
N ALA A 147 21.63 -19.99 -3.32
CA ALA A 147 20.62 -19.76 -2.30
C ALA A 147 19.21 -19.95 -2.86
N ILE A 148 18.95 -19.51 -4.09
CA ILE A 148 17.67 -19.76 -4.78
C ILE A 148 17.46 -21.25 -5.03
N ALA A 149 18.49 -21.95 -5.55
CA ALA A 149 18.45 -23.39 -5.74
C ALA A 149 18.14 -24.12 -4.43
N GLY A 150 18.81 -23.77 -3.33
CA GLY A 150 18.54 -24.34 -2.01
C GLY A 150 17.12 -24.07 -1.49
N MET A 151 16.47 -22.98 -1.91
CA MET A 151 15.06 -22.72 -1.57
C MET A 151 14.10 -23.52 -2.43
N LEU A 152 14.36 -23.64 -3.72
CA LEU A 152 13.57 -24.49 -4.61
C LEU A 152 13.62 -25.96 -4.15
N THR A 153 14.79 -26.45 -3.72
CA THR A 153 14.92 -27.79 -3.13
C THR A 153 14.06 -27.98 -1.88
N ARG A 154 13.91 -26.96 -1.03
CA ARG A 154 13.02 -27.05 0.15
C ARG A 154 11.54 -27.08 -0.23
N LEU A 155 11.19 -26.63 -1.43
CA LEU A 155 9.81 -26.66 -1.91
C LEU A 155 9.43 -28.03 -2.46
N GLU A 156 10.37 -28.82 -2.97
CA GLU A 156 10.13 -30.13 -3.60
C GLU A 156 9.19 -31.06 -2.80
N PRO A 157 9.28 -31.20 -1.46
CA PRO A 157 8.40 -32.09 -0.71
C PRO A 157 6.92 -31.69 -0.69
N TYR A 158 6.57 -30.49 -1.18
CA TYR A 158 5.20 -29.99 -1.24
C TYR A 158 4.55 -30.18 -2.62
N PHE A 159 5.24 -30.83 -3.56
CA PHE A 159 4.77 -31.05 -4.92
C PHE A 159 4.80 -32.54 -5.22
N ASP A 160 3.79 -33.03 -5.95
CA ASP A 160 3.77 -34.43 -6.42
C ASP A 160 4.89 -34.70 -7.43
N ASP A 161 5.24 -33.69 -8.24
CA ASP A 161 6.44 -33.65 -9.08
C ASP A 161 7.52 -32.79 -8.41
N PRO A 162 8.61 -33.37 -7.89
CA PRO A 162 9.67 -32.62 -7.21
C PRO A 162 10.44 -31.70 -8.16
N THR A 163 10.35 -31.88 -9.48
CA THR A 163 10.99 -30.99 -10.46
C THR A 163 10.16 -29.75 -10.76
N LEU A 164 8.87 -29.75 -10.41
CA LEU A 164 7.94 -28.68 -10.75
C LEU A 164 8.36 -27.32 -10.19
N PRO A 165 8.89 -27.19 -8.95
CA PRO A 165 9.39 -25.90 -8.47
C PRO A 165 10.47 -25.27 -9.35
N ALA A 166 11.43 -26.07 -9.81
CA ALA A 166 12.52 -25.62 -10.69
C ALA A 166 11.99 -25.26 -12.10
N ARG A 167 11.08 -26.07 -12.65
CA ARG A 167 10.47 -25.77 -13.96
C ARG A 167 9.63 -24.49 -13.95
N VAL A 168 8.94 -24.22 -12.84
CA VAL A 168 8.23 -22.94 -12.64
C VAL A 168 9.21 -21.78 -12.52
N ALA A 169 10.36 -21.98 -11.86
CA ALA A 169 11.42 -20.98 -11.80
C ALA A 169 11.96 -20.64 -13.20
N GLU A 170 12.30 -21.64 -14.01
CA GLU A 170 12.74 -21.47 -15.40
C GLU A 170 11.71 -20.72 -16.25
N LEU A 171 10.43 -21.08 -16.11
CA LEU A 171 9.31 -20.41 -16.80
C LEU A 171 9.22 -18.92 -16.44
N LEU A 172 9.39 -18.59 -15.16
CA LEU A 172 9.33 -17.21 -14.67
C LEU A 172 10.54 -16.40 -15.15
N GLU A 173 11.73 -16.98 -15.11
CA GLU A 173 12.95 -16.32 -15.62
C GLU A 173 12.87 -16.04 -17.12
N ALA A 174 12.38 -17.00 -17.92
CA ALA A 174 12.15 -16.83 -19.35
C ALA A 174 11.16 -15.70 -19.65
N ARG A 175 10.23 -15.42 -18.73
CA ARG A 175 9.25 -14.32 -18.81
C ARG A 175 9.74 -12.99 -18.23
N GLY A 176 11.01 -12.91 -17.83
CA GLY A 176 11.62 -11.69 -17.31
C GLY A 176 11.39 -11.44 -15.82
N TYR A 177 10.87 -12.43 -15.09
CA TYR A 177 10.89 -12.36 -13.63
C TYR A 177 12.31 -12.56 -13.09
N ARG A 178 12.56 -12.02 -11.90
CA ARG A 178 13.81 -12.17 -11.15
C ARG A 178 13.52 -12.73 -9.78
N ALA A 179 14.28 -13.74 -9.37
CA ALA A 179 14.15 -14.37 -8.07
C ALA A 179 14.74 -13.48 -6.95
N HIS A 180 14.07 -13.47 -5.80
CA HIS A 180 14.50 -12.80 -4.59
C HIS A 180 14.30 -13.72 -3.40
N VAL A 181 15.29 -13.71 -2.51
CA VAL A 181 15.19 -14.37 -1.20
C VAL A 181 14.24 -13.57 -0.31
N PRO A 182 13.35 -14.24 0.45
CA PRO A 182 12.56 -13.61 1.50
C PRO A 182 13.42 -12.75 2.42
N GLU A 183 13.04 -11.50 2.69
CA GLU A 183 13.56 -10.81 3.88
C GLU A 183 13.19 -11.66 5.11
N ALA A 184 14.19 -11.94 5.96
CA ALA A 184 13.96 -12.61 7.22
C ALA A 184 12.95 -11.77 8.02
N ARG A 185 11.70 -12.25 8.12
CA ARG A 185 10.72 -11.65 9.02
C ARG A 185 11.16 -11.95 10.45
N GLU A 186 11.04 -10.96 11.33
CA GLU A 186 11.33 -11.11 12.76
C GLU A 186 10.73 -12.41 13.30
N ALA A 187 11.56 -13.22 13.96
CA ALA A 187 11.16 -14.47 14.57
C ALA A 187 10.04 -14.21 15.59
N GLY A 188 8.83 -14.69 15.32
CA GLY A 188 7.71 -14.61 16.27
C GLY A 188 6.33 -14.27 15.69
N LYS A 189 6.23 -13.82 14.43
CA LYS A 189 4.91 -13.63 13.77
C LYS A 189 4.70 -14.67 12.68
N VAL A 190 3.74 -15.58 12.94
CA VAL A 190 3.09 -16.55 12.04
C VAL A 190 3.82 -16.76 10.69
N ALA A 191 4.66 -17.81 10.70
CA ALA A 191 5.37 -18.44 9.59
C ALA A 191 6.46 -17.61 8.89
N THR A 192 7.70 -17.92 9.25
CA THR A 192 8.64 -18.76 8.46
C THR A 192 8.02 -19.46 7.23
N LYS A 193 7.39 -18.70 6.32
CA LYS A 193 6.98 -19.26 5.04
C LYS A 193 8.24 -19.46 4.20
N GLN A 194 8.53 -20.71 3.84
CA GLN A 194 9.50 -21.03 2.80
C GLN A 194 8.86 -20.65 1.47
N TYR A 195 9.29 -19.54 0.89
CA TYR A 195 8.84 -19.09 -0.42
C TYR A 195 10.01 -18.55 -1.22
N VAL A 196 9.89 -18.60 -2.54
CA VAL A 196 10.72 -17.80 -3.45
C VAL A 196 9.87 -16.66 -3.98
N ARG A 197 10.39 -15.44 -3.93
CA ARG A 197 9.69 -14.27 -4.44
C ARG A 197 10.21 -13.95 -5.84
N TRP A 198 9.31 -13.72 -6.78
CA TRP A 198 9.61 -13.43 -8.17
C TRP A 198 9.10 -12.05 -8.52
N VAL A 199 9.96 -11.18 -9.05
CA VAL A 199 9.59 -9.80 -9.40
C VAL A 199 9.80 -9.56 -10.88
N LYS A 200 8.79 -9.01 -11.55
CA LYS A 200 8.87 -8.50 -12.93
C LYS A 200 8.52 -7.03 -12.93
N ARG A 201 9.23 -6.25 -13.74
CA ARG A 201 9.02 -4.82 -13.97
C ARG A 201 8.71 -4.61 -15.45
N TRP A 202 7.69 -3.79 -15.73
CA TRP A 202 7.28 -3.44 -17.09
C TRP A 202 7.84 -2.06 -17.48
N PRO A 203 7.89 -1.72 -18.78
CA PRO A 203 8.45 -0.46 -19.26
C PRO A 203 7.74 0.80 -18.75
N ASP A 204 6.47 0.68 -18.37
CA ASP A 204 5.63 1.74 -17.79
C ASP A 204 5.97 2.04 -16.32
N GLY A 205 6.95 1.34 -15.74
CA GLY A 205 7.34 1.45 -14.33
C GLY A 205 6.51 0.56 -13.40
N SER A 206 5.45 -0.09 -13.89
CA SER A 206 4.66 -1.01 -13.08
C SER A 206 5.47 -2.26 -12.73
N SER A 207 5.16 -2.87 -11.59
CA SER A 207 5.82 -4.09 -11.15
C SER A 207 4.85 -5.03 -10.45
N SER A 208 5.14 -6.33 -10.54
CA SER A 208 4.39 -7.39 -9.87
C SER A 208 5.33 -8.30 -9.11
N SER A 209 4.85 -8.82 -7.98
CA SER A 209 5.56 -9.80 -7.16
C SER A 209 4.72 -11.07 -7.06
N LEU A 210 5.27 -12.17 -7.56
CA LEU A 210 4.72 -13.51 -7.36
C LEU A 210 5.49 -14.21 -6.25
N TYR A 211 4.79 -15.09 -5.54
CA TYR A 211 5.29 -15.85 -4.41
C TYR A 211 5.05 -17.32 -4.72
N GLN A 212 6.14 -18.07 -4.85
CA GLN A 212 6.12 -19.51 -5.04
C GLN A 212 6.27 -20.17 -3.67
N GLU A 213 5.20 -20.78 -3.16
CA GLU A 213 5.14 -21.37 -1.83
C GLU A 213 4.29 -22.65 -1.83
N ARG A 214 4.78 -23.72 -1.20
CA ARG A 214 4.00 -24.95 -0.85
C ARG A 214 2.94 -25.38 -1.89
N GLY A 215 3.33 -25.56 -3.15
CA GLY A 215 2.41 -26.00 -4.20
C GLY A 215 1.60 -24.88 -4.88
N VAL A 216 1.85 -23.61 -4.58
CA VAL A 216 1.09 -22.45 -5.06
C VAL A 216 2.02 -21.39 -5.64
N LEU A 217 1.57 -20.70 -6.68
CA LEU A 217 2.15 -19.46 -7.20
C LEU A 217 1.09 -18.35 -7.12
N SER A 218 1.36 -17.26 -6.40
CA SER A 218 0.35 -16.22 -6.20
C SER A 218 0.94 -14.81 -6.03
N THR A 219 0.17 -13.77 -6.31
CA THR A 219 0.47 -12.40 -5.86
C THR A 219 0.15 -12.23 -4.38
N ALA A 220 0.88 -11.37 -3.67
CA ALA A 220 0.48 -10.99 -2.30
C ALA A 220 -0.87 -10.24 -2.33
N PRO A 221 -1.91 -10.75 -1.64
CA PRO A 221 -3.26 -10.17 -1.71
C PRO A 221 -3.36 -8.78 -1.06
N LYS A 222 -2.39 -8.38 -0.23
CA LYS A 222 -2.43 -7.11 0.53
C LYS A 222 -1.86 -5.89 -0.20
N VAL A 223 -1.20 -6.06 -1.34
CA VAL A 223 -0.46 -4.97 -2.01
C VAL A 223 -0.94 -4.73 -3.43
N THR A 224 -1.75 -5.63 -3.98
CA THR A 224 -2.10 -5.64 -5.40
C THR A 224 -3.51 -5.12 -5.60
N ALA A 225 -3.69 -4.16 -6.51
CA ALA A 225 -5.00 -3.60 -6.84
C ALA A 225 -6.00 -4.72 -7.24
N PRO A 226 -7.30 -4.58 -6.93
CA PRO A 226 -8.33 -5.50 -7.41
C PRO A 226 -8.22 -5.66 -8.93
N GLY A 227 -8.22 -6.89 -9.45
CA GLY A 227 -8.05 -7.19 -10.87
C GLY A 227 -6.62 -7.49 -11.33
N ARG A 228 -5.60 -7.18 -10.52
CA ARG A 228 -4.19 -7.52 -10.79
C ARG A 228 -3.69 -8.68 -9.94
N GLN A 229 -4.60 -9.52 -9.45
CA GLN A 229 -4.26 -10.67 -8.62
C GLN A 229 -3.95 -11.88 -9.50
N PHE A 230 -2.86 -12.58 -9.19
CA PHE A 230 -2.52 -13.86 -9.77
C PHE A 230 -2.64 -14.94 -8.70
N TYR A 231 -3.20 -16.09 -9.08
CA TYR A 231 -3.23 -17.28 -8.24
C TYR A 231 -3.24 -18.54 -9.13
N SER A 232 -2.37 -19.48 -8.78
CA SER A 232 -2.31 -20.80 -9.40
C SER A 232 -1.93 -21.84 -8.35
N GLU A 233 -2.64 -22.96 -8.37
CA GLU A 233 -2.28 -24.15 -7.59
C GLU A 233 -1.42 -25.03 -8.49
N CYS A 234 -0.11 -24.97 -8.32
CA CYS A 234 0.85 -25.59 -9.21
C CYS A 234 0.60 -27.09 -9.39
N ALA A 235 0.21 -27.80 -8.32
CA ALA A 235 -0.10 -29.23 -8.39
C ALA A 235 -1.34 -29.55 -9.25
N LYS A 236 -2.36 -28.68 -9.24
CA LYS A 236 -3.59 -28.88 -10.01
C LYS A 236 -3.49 -28.36 -11.43
N ASP A 237 -2.88 -27.19 -11.59
CA ASP A 237 -2.77 -26.51 -12.88
C ASP A 237 -1.66 -27.12 -13.76
N GLY A 238 -0.64 -27.72 -13.14
CA GLY A 238 0.56 -28.16 -13.82
C GLY A 238 1.31 -27.00 -14.50
N LEU A 239 2.41 -27.30 -15.19
CA LEU A 239 3.23 -26.25 -15.82
C LEU A 239 2.49 -25.51 -16.94
N ALA A 240 1.73 -26.24 -17.78
CA ALA A 240 0.99 -25.65 -18.89
C ALA A 240 -0.13 -24.70 -18.42
N GLY A 241 -0.86 -25.07 -17.36
CA GLY A 241 -1.89 -24.21 -16.78
C GLY A 241 -1.31 -22.97 -16.10
N ILE A 242 -0.15 -23.10 -15.44
CA ILE A 242 0.59 -21.94 -14.90
C ILE A 242 1.00 -21.00 -16.05
N GLU A 243 1.53 -21.54 -17.14
CA GLU A 243 1.95 -20.77 -18.31
C GLU A 243 0.80 -19.98 -18.95
N GLU A 244 -0.36 -20.61 -19.16
CA GLU A 244 -1.55 -19.96 -19.73
C GLU A 244 -2.05 -18.82 -18.81
N LYS A 245 -2.11 -19.06 -17.50
CA LYS A 245 -2.49 -18.03 -16.52
C LYS A 245 -1.48 -16.89 -16.50
N LEU A 246 -0.18 -17.18 -16.59
CA LEU A 246 0.87 -16.15 -16.63
C LEU A 246 0.79 -15.31 -17.90
N ALA A 247 0.48 -15.92 -19.06
CA ALA A 247 0.26 -15.17 -20.30
C ALA A 247 -0.91 -14.19 -20.16
N THR A 248 -2.04 -14.67 -19.62
CA THR A 248 -3.22 -13.83 -19.34
C THR A 248 -2.90 -12.70 -18.35
N PHE A 249 -2.10 -12.99 -17.33
CA PHE A 249 -1.66 -12.00 -16.35
C PHE A 249 -0.74 -10.95 -16.95
N ASP A 250 0.26 -11.36 -17.75
CA ASP A 250 1.18 -10.47 -18.46
C ASP A 250 0.43 -9.54 -19.43
N GLU A 251 -0.59 -10.05 -20.14
CA GLU A 251 -1.45 -9.24 -21.00
C GLU A 251 -2.21 -8.17 -20.22
N HIS A 252 -2.82 -8.51 -19.09
CA HIS A 252 -3.51 -7.54 -18.25
C HIS A 252 -2.56 -6.47 -17.70
N MET A 253 -1.36 -6.85 -17.27
CA MET A 253 -0.36 -5.91 -16.80
C MET A 253 0.13 -4.96 -17.91
N THR A 254 0.00 -5.35 -19.18
CA THR A 254 0.43 -4.54 -20.34
C THR A 254 -0.69 -3.66 -20.91
N ARG A 255 -1.97 -4.08 -20.83
CA ARG A 255 -3.12 -3.31 -21.37
C ARG A 255 -3.51 -2.11 -20.51
N ASP A 256 -3.19 -2.15 -19.23
CA ASP A 256 -3.49 -1.06 -18.28
C ASP A 256 -2.31 -0.07 -18.09
N ALA A 257 -1.33 -0.10 -19.02
CA ALA A 257 -0.19 0.81 -19.11
C ALA A 257 -0.46 1.92 -20.12
#